data_AF-A0A935P6C2-F1
#
_entry.id   AF-A0A935P6C2-F1
#
_cell.length_a   1.000
_cell.length_b   1.000
_cell.length_c   1.000
_cell.angle_alpha   90.00
_cell.angle_beta   90.00
_cell.angle_gamma   90.00
#
_symmetry.space_group_name_H-M   'P 1'
#
loop_
_entity.id
_entity.type
_entity.pdbx_description
1 polymer ?
#
loop_
_entity_poly.entity_id
_entity_poly.type
_entity_poly.pdbx_seq_one_letter_code
_entity_poly.pdbx_strand_id
1 'polypeptide(L)'
;MSVPSEPMAPRHARRWGVVALCVTFALGAAAGLGLAPLLRPPRPPLPHSLEYLHLRPAQRQRIEAIIARHGPQVEAALAEARPRLRAVQERVAAEIEAELTPEQRERFRRERATHPPPAPR
;
A
#
# COMPACT_ATOMS: atom_id res chain seq x y z
N MET A 1 -21.43 58.83 -32.72
CA MET A 1 -20.21 59.32 -32.06
C MET A 1 -19.64 58.20 -31.21
N SER A 2 -18.31 58.07 -31.20
CA SER A 2 -17.60 56.79 -31.32
C SER A 2 -17.08 56.17 -30.00
N VAL A 3 -16.86 54.86 -30.10
CA VAL A 3 -16.41 53.78 -29.19
C VAL A 3 -15.12 54.06 -28.38
N PRO A 4 -14.90 53.38 -27.23
CA PRO A 4 -13.86 53.67 -26.24
C PRO A 4 -12.52 52.97 -26.55
N SER A 5 -11.42 53.59 -26.13
CA SER A 5 -10.06 53.05 -26.27
C SER A 5 -9.63 52.32 -24.99
N GLU A 6 -9.50 51.01 -25.06
CA GLU A 6 -8.89 50.17 -24.01
C GLU A 6 -7.45 50.57 -23.67
N PRO A 7 -7.00 50.42 -22.42
CA PRO A 7 -5.61 50.63 -22.04
C PRO A 7 -4.72 49.50 -22.61
N MET A 8 -3.79 49.86 -23.51
CA MET A 8 -2.72 48.97 -23.96
C MET A 8 -1.79 48.61 -22.79
N ALA A 9 -2.04 47.46 -22.15
CA ALA A 9 -1.11 46.87 -21.20
C ALA A 9 0.24 46.56 -21.90
N PRO A 10 1.39 47.03 -21.39
CA PRO A 10 2.68 46.84 -22.05
C PRO A 10 3.02 45.36 -22.13
N ARG A 11 3.30 44.86 -23.34
CA ARG A 11 3.64 43.44 -23.64
C ARG A 11 4.77 42.88 -22.77
N HIS A 12 5.59 43.75 -22.20
CA HIS A 12 6.67 43.44 -21.26
C HIS A 12 6.13 42.95 -19.91
N ALA A 13 5.04 43.52 -19.39
CA ALA A 13 4.42 43.10 -18.13
C ALA A 13 3.91 41.65 -18.22
N ARG A 14 3.36 41.25 -19.38
CA ARG A 14 2.94 39.87 -19.64
C ARG A 14 4.12 38.90 -19.66
N ARG A 15 5.26 39.29 -20.24
CA ARG A 15 6.47 38.46 -20.29
C ARG A 15 7.06 38.25 -18.88
N TRP A 16 7.11 39.31 -18.07
CA TRP A 16 7.56 39.22 -16.68
C TRP A 16 6.64 38.34 -15.81
N GLY A 17 5.32 38.41 -16.04
CA GLY A 17 4.38 37.51 -15.37
C GLY A 17 4.61 36.03 -15.69
N VAL A 18 4.88 35.69 -16.96
CA VAL A 18 5.18 34.31 -17.38
C VAL A 18 6.50 33.82 -16.77
N VAL A 19 7.53 34.67 -16.75
CA VAL A 19 8.84 34.32 -16.14
C VAL A 19 8.68 34.07 -14.64
N ALA A 20 7.96 34.94 -13.92
CA ALA A 20 7.69 34.76 -12.50
C ALA A 20 6.93 33.44 -12.21
N LEU A 21 5.97 33.09 -13.07
CA LEU A 21 5.23 31.83 -12.98
C LEU A 21 6.13 30.61 -13.21
N CYS A 22 6.98 30.65 -14.25
CA CYS A 22 7.91 29.56 -14.53
C CYS A 22 8.92 29.35 -13.40
N VAL A 23 9.43 30.44 -12.81
CA VAL A 23 10.38 30.38 -11.69
C VAL A 23 9.71 29.79 -10.45
N THR A 24 8.52 30.25 -10.08
CA THR A 24 7.78 29.69 -8.92
C THR A 24 7.41 28.23 -9.13
N PHE A 25 7.00 27.83 -10.34
CA PHE A 25 6.75 26.44 -10.69
C PHE A 25 8.03 25.58 -10.62
N ALA A 26 9.16 26.07 -11.13
CA ALA A 26 10.43 25.36 -11.07
C ALA A 26 10.93 25.18 -9.62
N LEU A 27 10.78 26.21 -8.78
CA LEU A 27 11.06 26.13 -7.35
C LEU A 27 10.16 25.10 -6.65
N GLY A 28 8.86 25.10 -6.96
CA GLY A 28 7.92 24.10 -6.44
C GLY A 28 8.26 22.67 -6.89
N ALA A 29 8.62 22.48 -8.17
CA ALA A 29 9.01 21.18 -8.71
C ALA A 29 10.33 20.67 -8.11
N ALA A 30 11.32 21.54 -7.93
CA ALA A 30 12.59 21.21 -7.29
C ALA A 30 12.40 20.86 -5.80
N ALA A 31 11.55 21.61 -5.07
CA ALA A 31 11.21 21.30 -3.68
C ALA A 31 10.44 19.98 -3.56
N GLY A 32 9.51 19.70 -4.47
CA GLY A 32 8.76 18.44 -4.53
C GLY A 32 9.66 17.23 -4.78
N LEU A 33 10.61 17.34 -5.71
CA LEU A 33 11.61 16.31 -5.98
C LEU A 33 12.63 16.16 -4.82
N GLY A 34 12.99 17.25 -4.15
CA GLY A 34 13.90 17.25 -3.00
C GLY A 34 13.29 16.65 -1.72
N LEU A 35 11.98 16.78 -1.52
CA LEU A 35 11.25 16.22 -0.36
C LEU A 35 10.71 14.81 -0.59
N ALA A 36 10.66 14.33 -1.84
CA ALA A 36 10.18 12.98 -2.18
C ALA A 36 10.89 11.83 -1.43
N PRO A 37 12.21 11.89 -1.12
CA PRO A 37 12.87 10.85 -0.31
C PRO A 37 12.41 10.84 1.16
N LEU A 38 12.07 12.00 1.72
CA LEU A 38 11.59 12.13 3.11
C LEU A 38 10.13 11.69 3.27
N LEU A 39 9.35 11.78 2.20
CA LEU A 39 7.94 11.37 2.17
C LEU A 39 7.74 9.91 1.74
N ARG A 40 8.82 9.14 1.54
CA ARG A 40 8.70 7.72 1.22
C ARG A 40 8.04 6.99 2.38
N PRO A 41 6.90 6.30 2.17
CA PRO A 41 6.32 5.49 3.21
C PRO A 41 7.33 4.41 3.66
N PRO A 42 7.31 4.02 4.94
CA PRO A 42 8.16 2.96 5.44
C PRO A 42 7.92 1.70 4.59
N ARG A 43 9.02 1.08 4.16
CA ARG A 43 8.94 -0.16 3.36
C ARG A 43 8.36 -1.27 4.23
N PRO A 44 7.48 -2.13 3.68
CA PRO A 44 7.03 -3.29 4.43
C PRO A 44 8.26 -4.14 4.80
N PRO A 45 8.34 -4.62 6.05
CA PRO A 45 9.43 -5.49 6.47
C PRO A 45 9.47 -6.75 5.59
N LEU A 46 10.67 -7.33 5.41
CA LEU A 46 10.77 -8.64 4.76
C LEU A 46 9.91 -9.66 5.52
N PRO A 47 9.28 -10.62 4.82
CA PRO A 47 8.67 -11.77 5.46
C PRO A 47 9.68 -12.44 6.40
N HIS A 48 9.25 -12.85 7.60
CA HIS A 48 10.07 -13.60 8.56
C HIS A 48 10.73 -14.83 7.91
N SER A 49 10.09 -15.42 6.89
CA SER A 49 10.63 -16.53 6.10
C SER A 49 11.87 -16.20 5.26
N LEU A 50 12.39 -14.97 5.27
CA LEU A 50 13.63 -14.59 4.59
C LEU A 50 14.69 -14.05 5.57
N GLU A 51 14.37 -13.95 6.86
CA GLU A 51 15.30 -13.40 7.86
C GLU A 51 16.50 -14.32 8.12
N TYR A 52 16.29 -15.64 8.05
CA TYR A 52 17.36 -16.63 8.21
C TYR A 52 18.39 -16.64 7.07
N LEU A 53 18.11 -15.96 5.95
CA LEU A 53 19.00 -15.93 4.79
C LEU A 53 20.18 -14.95 4.95
N HIS A 54 20.27 -14.25 6.09
CA HIS A 54 21.36 -13.31 6.42
C HIS A 54 21.75 -12.39 5.24
N LEU A 55 20.72 -11.81 4.60
CA LEU A 55 20.87 -11.04 3.37
C LEU A 55 21.75 -9.80 3.56
N ARG A 56 22.75 -9.60 2.69
CA ARG A 56 23.52 -8.36 2.63
C ARG A 56 22.59 -7.16 2.35
N PRO A 57 22.91 -5.94 2.82
CA PRO A 57 22.02 -4.77 2.66
C PRO A 57 21.55 -4.51 1.23
N ALA A 58 22.45 -4.60 0.24
CA ALA A 58 22.10 -4.42 -1.17
C ALA A 58 21.19 -5.54 -1.71
N GLN A 59 21.33 -6.78 -1.21
CA GLN A 59 20.44 -7.88 -1.58
C GLN A 59 19.05 -7.71 -0.97
N ARG A 60 18.99 -7.32 0.31
CA ARG A 60 17.74 -6.99 1.00
C ARG A 60 16.96 -5.92 0.26
N GLN A 61 17.61 -4.83 -0.15
CA GLN A 61 16.98 -3.75 -0.91
C GLN A 61 16.39 -4.24 -2.24
N ARG A 62 17.08 -5.12 -2.96
CA ARG A 62 16.58 -5.71 -4.21
C ARG A 62 15.38 -6.62 -3.98
N ILE A 63 15.42 -7.44 -2.92
CA ILE A 63 14.32 -8.34 -2.57
C ILE A 63 13.08 -7.55 -2.13
N GLU A 64 13.25 -6.52 -1.29
CA GLU A 64 12.17 -5.60 -0.92
C GLU A 64 11.51 -4.97 -2.15
N ALA A 65 12.30 -4.57 -3.16
CA ALA A 65 11.75 -4.01 -4.40
C ALA A 65 10.95 -5.05 -5.21
N ILE A 66 11.38 -6.31 -5.23
CA ILE A 66 10.64 -7.41 -5.86
C ILE A 66 9.31 -7.63 -5.13
N ILE A 67 9.35 -7.73 -3.79
CA ILE A 67 8.15 -7.95 -2.97
C ILE A 67 7.18 -6.77 -3.13
N ALA A 68 7.66 -5.53 -3.08
CA ALA A 68 6.81 -4.36 -3.26
C ALA A 68 6.13 -4.34 -4.64
N ARG A 69 6.82 -4.78 -5.69
CA ARG A 69 6.26 -4.83 -7.05
C ARG A 69 5.16 -5.89 -7.19
N HIS A 70 5.29 -7.03 -6.52
CA HIS A 70 4.35 -8.16 -6.66
C HIS A 70 3.34 -8.29 -5.52
N GLY A 71 3.55 -7.59 -4.40
CA GLY A 71 2.68 -7.61 -3.23
C GLY A 71 1.19 -7.40 -3.54
N PRO A 72 0.80 -6.40 -4.35
CA PRO A 72 -0.59 -6.19 -4.72
C PRO A 72 -1.22 -7.37 -5.46
N GLN A 73 -0.46 -8.05 -6.34
CA GLN A 73 -0.93 -9.22 -7.09
C GLN A 73 -1.15 -10.41 -6.15
N VAL A 74 -0.23 -10.61 -5.21
CA VAL A 74 -0.35 -11.66 -4.18
C VAL A 74 -1.55 -11.39 -3.28
N GLU A 75 -1.75 -10.16 -2.80
CA GLU A 75 -2.90 -9.80 -1.97
C GLU A 75 -4.22 -9.96 -2.71
N ALA A 76 -4.28 -9.60 -4.01
CA ALA A 76 -5.49 -9.78 -4.81
C ALA A 76 -5.84 -11.27 -4.97
N ALA A 77 -4.86 -12.11 -5.31
CA ALA A 77 -5.06 -13.56 -5.43
C ALA A 77 -5.49 -14.17 -4.08
N LEU A 78 -4.87 -13.72 -2.98
CA LEU A 78 -5.23 -14.19 -1.65
C LEU A 78 -6.64 -13.72 -1.25
N ALA A 79 -7.02 -12.48 -1.55
CA ALA A 79 -8.36 -11.97 -1.30
C ALA A 79 -9.44 -12.79 -2.04
N GLU A 80 -9.17 -13.19 -3.28
CA GLU A 80 -10.07 -14.05 -4.06
C GLU A 80 -10.16 -15.48 -3.47
N ALA A 81 -9.04 -16.03 -3.02
CA ALA A 81 -8.99 -17.39 -2.48
C ALA A 81 -9.51 -17.50 -1.03
N ARG A 82 -9.44 -16.42 -0.24
CA ARG A 82 -9.80 -16.38 1.20
C ARG A 82 -11.18 -16.98 1.51
N PRO A 83 -12.27 -16.64 0.79
CA PRO A 83 -13.60 -17.20 1.07
C PRO A 83 -13.65 -18.73 0.89
N ARG A 84 -13.04 -19.23 -0.19
CA ARG A 84 -12.96 -20.68 -0.47
C ARG A 84 -12.17 -21.40 0.61
N LEU A 85 -11.03 -20.83 1.01
CA LEU A 85 -10.20 -21.38 2.08
C LEU A 85 -10.95 -21.43 3.41
N ARG A 86 -11.67 -20.37 3.77
CA ARG A 86 -12.51 -20.33 4.98
C ARG A 86 -13.59 -21.42 4.95
N ALA A 87 -14.28 -21.60 3.83
CA ALA A 87 -15.31 -22.63 3.72
C ALA A 87 -14.75 -24.05 3.95
N VAL A 88 -13.56 -24.34 3.42
CA VAL A 88 -12.87 -25.61 3.66
C VAL A 88 -12.47 -25.75 5.13
N GLN A 89 -11.92 -24.71 5.75
CA GLN A 89 -11.54 -24.71 7.16
C GLN A 89 -12.74 -24.94 8.08
N GLU A 90 -13.88 -24.29 7.82
CA GLU A 90 -15.10 -24.49 8.62
C GLU A 90 -15.64 -25.91 8.48
N ARG A 91 -15.61 -26.48 7.26
CA ARG A 91 -16.01 -27.86 7.05
C ARG A 91 -15.11 -28.83 7.82
N VAL A 92 -13.80 -28.69 7.71
CA VAL A 92 -12.83 -29.52 8.44
C VAL A 92 -13.05 -29.39 9.94
N ALA A 93 -13.29 -28.18 10.43
CA ALA A 93 -13.53 -27.98 11.86
C ALA A 93 -14.85 -28.61 12.33
N ALA A 94 -15.92 -28.58 11.52
CA ALA A 94 -17.17 -29.26 11.83
C ALA A 94 -17.00 -30.79 11.88
N GLU A 95 -16.23 -31.35 10.94
CA GLU A 95 -15.88 -32.77 10.92
C GLU A 95 -15.06 -33.16 12.16
N ILE A 96 -14.08 -32.33 12.56
CA ILE A 96 -13.34 -32.55 13.81
C ILE A 96 -14.26 -32.47 15.04
N GLU A 97 -15.12 -31.45 15.12
CA GLU A 97 -16.03 -31.28 16.26
C GLU A 97 -16.96 -32.48 16.47
N ALA A 98 -17.33 -33.18 15.39
CA ALA A 98 -18.17 -34.38 15.46
C ALA A 98 -17.48 -35.55 16.19
N GLU A 99 -16.15 -35.64 16.12
CA GLU A 99 -15.34 -36.70 16.74
C GLU A 99 -14.95 -36.41 18.19
N LEU A 100 -15.12 -35.17 18.65
CA LEU A 100 -14.69 -34.74 19.98
C LEU A 100 -15.75 -35.00 21.06
N THR A 101 -15.29 -35.28 22.29
CA THR A 101 -16.17 -35.25 23.47
C THR A 101 -16.71 -33.82 23.70
N PRO A 102 -17.80 -33.65 24.46
CA PRO A 102 -18.35 -32.34 24.75
C PRO A 102 -17.32 -31.36 25.36
N GLU A 103 -16.48 -31.84 26.28
CA GLU A 103 -15.44 -31.03 26.94
C GLU A 103 -14.33 -30.63 25.96
N GLN A 104 -13.91 -31.57 25.10
CA GLN A 104 -12.91 -31.32 24.06
C GLN A 104 -13.43 -30.33 23.01
N ARG A 105 -14.70 -30.43 22.63
CA ARG A 105 -15.36 -29.53 21.68
C ARG A 105 -15.39 -28.09 22.19
N GLU A 106 -15.74 -27.90 23.47
CA GLU A 106 -15.73 -26.57 24.10
C GLU A 106 -14.31 -25.97 24.12
N ARG A 107 -13.30 -26.77 24.48
CA ARG A 107 -11.90 -26.33 24.43
C ARG A 107 -11.47 -25.97 23.00
N PHE A 108 -11.82 -26.80 22.02
CA PHE A 108 -11.49 -26.58 20.62
C PHE A 108 -12.10 -25.28 20.08
N ARG A 109 -13.38 -25.02 20.38
CA ARG A 109 -14.05 -23.75 20.00
C ARG A 109 -13.38 -22.53 20.63
N ARG A 110 -12.97 -22.63 21.89
CA ARG A 110 -12.28 -21.54 22.60
C ARG A 110 -10.91 -21.23 21.99
N GLU A 111 -10.14 -22.27 21.65
CA GLU A 111 -8.84 -22.12 21.00
C GLU A 111 -8.98 -21.49 19.61
N ARG A 112 -10.00 -21.91 18.84
CA ARG A 112 -10.34 -21.30 17.53
C ARG A 112 -10.82 -19.86 17.64
N ALA A 113 -11.59 -19.52 18.68
CA ALA A 113 -12.03 -18.14 18.92
C ALA A 113 -10.88 -17.21 19.31
N THR A 114 -9.84 -17.74 19.98
CA THR A 114 -8.63 -16.99 20.34
C THR A 114 -7.71 -16.74 19.14
N HIS A 115 -7.72 -17.66 18.18
CA HIS A 115 -6.98 -17.55 16.92
C HIS A 115 -7.95 -17.53 15.72
N PRO A 116 -8.79 -16.49 15.61
CA PRO A 116 -9.78 -16.45 14.55
C PRO A 116 -9.08 -16.35 13.20
N PRO A 117 -9.57 -17.03 12.15
CA PRO A 117 -9.04 -16.87 10.81
C PRO A 117 -9.08 -15.38 10.43
N PRO A 118 -8.01 -14.84 9.79
CA PRO A 118 -7.84 -13.40 9.59
C PRO A 118 -9.02 -12.80 8.82
N ALA A 119 -9.67 -11.78 9.41
CA ALA A 119 -10.88 -11.15 8.89
C ALA A 119 -10.73 -10.65 7.44
N PRO A 120 -11.81 -10.65 6.63
CA PRO A 120 -11.80 -9.96 5.35
C PRO A 120 -11.57 -8.46 5.59
N ARG A 121 -10.58 -7.89 4.92
CA ARG A 121 -10.42 -6.43 4.78
C ARG A 121 -11.02 -6.01 3.44
#